data_AF-A0A949KYN1-F1
#
_entry.id   AF-A0A949KYN1-F1
#
_cell.length_a   1.000
_cell.length_b   1.000
_cell.length_c   1.000
_cell.angle_alpha   90.00
_cell.angle_beta   90.00
_cell.angle_gamma   90.00
#
_symmetry.space_group_name_H-M   'P 1'
#
loop_
_entity.id
_entity.type
_entity.pdbx_description
1 polymer ?
#
loop_
_entity_poly.entity_id
_entity_poly.type
_entity_poly.pdbx_seq_one_letter_code
_entity_poly.pdbx_strand_id
1 'polypeptide(L)' 'MNLAKEIYKSVKPLPDEYALEALRFIEYLRYKALDQGEGHVMAAQQTSMDRVWANEDDEVWNDVASR' A
#
# COMPACT_ATOMS: atom_id res chain seq x y z
N MET A 1 -21.61 18.35 -0.81
CA MET A 1 -21.61 17.04 -1.50
C MET A 1 -21.48 15.97 -0.42
N ASN A 2 -22.34 14.93 -0.40
CA ASN A 2 -22.26 13.89 0.63
C ASN A 2 -21.74 12.60 -0.03
N LEU A 3 -20.46 12.32 0.19
CA LEU A 3 -19.75 11.21 -0.45
C LEU A 3 -20.35 9.85 -0.11
N ALA A 4 -20.80 9.65 1.13
CA ALA A 4 -21.48 8.41 1.54
C ALA A 4 -22.77 8.17 0.74
N LYS A 5 -23.51 9.25 0.45
CA LYS A 5 -24.72 9.19 -0.38
C LYS A 5 -24.40 8.86 -1.84
N GLU A 6 -23.27 9.32 -2.36
CA GLU A 6 -22.82 9.02 -3.73
C GLU A 6 -22.31 7.58 -3.86
N ILE A 7 -21.56 7.09 -2.87
CA ILE A 7 -21.14 5.68 -2.81
C ILE A 7 -22.39 4.78 -2.78
N TYR A 8 -23.37 5.08 -1.93
CA TYR A 8 -24.62 4.32 -1.87
C TYR A 8 -25.35 4.29 -3.21
N LYS A 9 -25.49 5.44 -3.88
CA LYS A 9 -26.12 5.51 -5.21
C LYS A 9 -25.38 4.71 -6.27
N SER A 10 -24.04 4.67 -6.18
CA SER A 10 -23.18 3.99 -7.14
C SER A 10 -23.20 2.46 -6.95
N VAL A 11 -23.30 2.00 -5.71
CA VAL A 11 -23.38 0.57 -5.37
C VAL A 11 -24.77 0.00 -5.60
N LYS A 12 -25.83 0.79 -5.37
CA LYS A 12 -27.23 0.37 -5.48
C LYS A 12 -27.61 -0.38 -6.78
N PRO A 13 -27.17 0.02 -7.99
CA PRO A 13 -27.53 -0.68 -9.23
C PRO A 13 -26.66 -1.92 -9.52
N LEU A 14 -25.64 -2.20 -8.72
CA LEU A 14 -24.75 -3.33 -8.96
C LEU A 14 -25.43 -4.67 -8.60
N PRO A 15 -25.12 -5.75 -9.32
CA PRO A 15 -25.37 -7.11 -8.84
C PRO A 15 -24.69 -7.37 -7.49
N ASP A 16 -25.29 -8.23 -6.67
CA ASP A 16 -24.84 -8.50 -5.29
C ASP A 16 -23.37 -8.91 -5.21
N GLU A 17 -22.86 -9.67 -6.19
CA GLU A 17 -21.46 -10.11 -6.25
C GLU A 17 -20.49 -8.91 -6.29
N TYR A 18 -20.78 -7.91 -7.13
CA TYR A 18 -19.96 -6.71 -7.25
C TYR A 18 -20.19 -5.74 -6.09
N ALA A 19 -21.41 -5.65 -5.57
CA ALA A 19 -21.71 -4.85 -4.38
C ALA A 19 -20.97 -5.39 -3.14
N LEU A 20 -20.87 -6.72 -3.02
CA LEU A 20 -20.12 -7.38 -1.97
C LEU A 20 -18.63 -7.09 -2.08
N GLU A 21 -18.05 -7.16 -3.27
CA GLU A 21 -16.64 -6.80 -3.50
C GLU A 21 -16.36 -5.34 -3.12
N ALA A 22 -17.24 -4.41 -3.52
CA ALA A 22 -17.12 -3.01 -3.13
C ALA A 22 -17.18 -2.81 -1.61
N LEU A 23 -18.08 -3.52 -0.92
CA LEU A 23 -18.16 -3.52 0.54
C LEU A 23 -16.87 -4.05 1.17
N ARG A 24 -16.34 -5.18 0.69
CA ARG A 24 -15.08 -5.76 1.17
C ARG A 24 -13.92 -4.80 1.02
N PHE A 25 -13.85 -4.09 -0.10
CA PHE A 25 -12.80 -3.09 -0.31
C PHE A 25 -12.92 -1.90 0.65
N ILE A 26 -14.15 -1.41 0.91
CA ILE A 26 -14.38 -0.35 1.90
C ILE A 26 -13.99 -0.82 3.31
N GLU A 27 -14.29 -2.07 3.68
CA GLU A 27 -13.87 -2.68 4.94
C GLU A 27 -12.34 -2.75 5.05
N TYR A 28 -11.66 -3.17 3.98
CA TYR A 28 -10.20 -3.19 3.91
C TYR A 28 -9.61 -1.79 4.10
N LEU A 29 -10.16 -0.76 3.45
CA LEU A 29 -9.68 0.61 3.62
C LEU A 29 -9.88 1.10 5.06
N ARG A 30 -10.98 0.74 5.70
CA ARG A 30 -11.22 1.05 7.12
C ARG A 30 -10.17 0.37 8.02
N TYR A 31 -9.91 -0.91 7.78
CA TYR A 31 -8.85 -1.64 8.49
C TYR A 31 -7.50 -0.96 8.29
N LYS A 32 -7.11 -0.68 7.04
CA LYS A 32 -5.85 0.00 6.71
C LYS A 32 -5.71 1.39 7.36
N ALA A 33 -6.81 2.15 7.44
CA ALA A 33 -6.81 3.45 8.10
C ALA A 33 -6.57 3.35 9.61
N LEU A 34 -7.07 2.28 10.25
CA LEU A 34 -6.78 1.96 11.65
C LEU A 34 -5.36 1.41 11.83
N ASP A 35 -4.86 0.68 10.84
CA ASP A 35 -3.55 0.04 10.78
C ASP A 35 -2.39 1.00 10.44
N GLN A 36 -2.66 2.26 10.08
CA GLN A 36 -1.59 3.25 9.86
C GLN A 36 -0.72 3.52 11.12
N GLY A 37 -1.07 2.97 12.28
CA GLY A 37 -0.17 2.84 13.43
C GLY A 37 0.98 1.84 13.23
N GLU A 38 0.79 0.77 12.46
CA GLU A 38 1.78 -0.30 12.21
C GLU A 38 2.71 0.01 11.02
N GLY A 39 2.25 0.79 10.03
CA GLY A 39 3.07 1.18 8.86
C GLY A 39 4.36 1.94 9.22
N HIS A 40 4.42 2.54 10.42
CA HIS A 40 5.61 3.18 10.94
C HIS A 40 6.75 2.18 11.25
N VAL A 41 6.42 0.92 11.52
CA VAL A 41 7.39 -0.12 11.86
C VAL A 41 8.13 -0.62 10.62
N MET A 42 7.43 -0.82 9.50
CA MET A 42 8.06 -1.18 8.22
C MET A 42 8.92 -0.03 7.66
N ALA A 43 8.45 1.21 7.76
CA ALA A 43 9.25 2.38 7.37
C ALA A 43 10.52 2.54 8.24
N ALA A 44 10.45 2.25 9.54
CA ALA A 44 11.61 2.26 10.43
C ALA A 44 12.62 1.14 10.12
N GLN A 45 12.16 -0.02 9.65
CA GLN A 45 13.02 -1.10 9.17
C GLN A 45 13.77 -0.67 7.91
N GLN A 46 13.10 -0.02 6.94
CA GLN A 46 13.75 0.48 5.72
C GLN A 46 14.92 1.40 6.04
N THR A 47 14.74 2.39 6.91
CA THR A 47 15.81 3.31 7.33
C THR A 47 17.00 2.58 7.99
N SER A 48 16.75 1.50 8.72
CA SER A 48 17.82 0.71 9.35
C SER A 48 18.55 -0.17 8.32
N MET A 49 17.84 -0.66 7.29
CA MET A 49 18.39 -1.49 6.22
C MET A 49 19.13 -0.68 5.15
N ASP A 50 18.77 0.57 4.92
CA ASP A 50 19.50 1.46 4.00
C ASP A 50 20.99 1.55 4.37
N ARG A 51 21.33 1.51 5.67
CA ARG A 51 22.73 1.52 6.13
C ARG A 51 23.49 0.22 5.87
N VAL A 52 22.77 -0.90 5.78
CA VAL A 52 23.35 -2.23 5.51
C VAL A 52 23.45 -2.48 4.01
N TRP A 53 22.49 -1.96 3.23
CA TRP A 53 22.42 -2.15 1.78
C TRP A 53 23.21 -1.11 0.98
N ALA A 54 23.46 0.09 1.52
CA ALA A 54 24.36 1.07 0.94
C ALA A 54 25.83 0.80 1.35
N ASN A 55 26.30 -0.42 1.15
CA ASN A 55 27.70 -0.77 1.39
C ASN A 55 28.54 -0.36 0.17
N GLU A 56 29.54 0.51 0.38
CA GLU A 56 30.48 0.93 -0.66
C GLU A 56 31.25 -0.25 -1.30
N ASP A 57 31.38 -1.38 -0.58
CA ASP A 57 32.01 -2.60 -1.09
C ASP A 57 31.16 -3.33 -2.17
N ASP A 58 29.83 -3.13 -2.20
CA ASP A 58 28.94 -3.74 -3.21
C ASP A 58 28.93 -2.97 -4.54
N GLU A 59 29.37 -1.71 -4.53
CA GLU A 59 29.44 -0.83 -5.70
C GLU A 59 30.65 -1.14 -6.63
N VAL A 60 31.58 -2.00 -6.19
CA VAL A 60 32.81 -2.34 -6.93
C VAL A 60 32.52 -3.02 -8.28
N TRP A 61 31.33 -3.59 -8.44
CA TRP A 61 30.90 -4.25 -9.68
C TRP A 61 30.12 -3.34 -10.64
N ASN A 62 29.76 -2.12 -10.23
CA ASN A 62 28.94 -1.21 -11.05
C ASN A 62 29.69 -0.60 -12.24
N ASP A 63 31.04 -0.64 -12.21
CA ASP A 63 31.90 -0.12 -13.29
C ASP A 63 32.42 -1.21 -14.25
N VAL A 64 31.96 -2.47 -14.12
CA VAL A 64 32.38 -3.54 -15.04
C VAL A 64 31.61 -3.37 -16.36
N ALA A 65 32.21 -2.64 -17.30
CA ALA A 65 31.70 -2.51 -18.65
C ALA A 65 31.44 -3.89 -19.26
N SER A 66 30.16 -4.19 -19.52
CA SER A 66 29.75 -5.40 -20.23
C SER A 66 30.33 -5.33 -21.65
N ARG A 67 31.36 -6.11 -21.93
CA ARG A 67 31.93 -6.29 -23.26
C ARG A 67 31.24 -7.42 -24.00
#